data_AF-A0A9P8N917-F1
#
_entry.id   AF-A0A9P8N917-F1
#
_cell.length_a   1.000
_cell.length_b   1.000
_cell.length_c   1.000
_cell.angle_alpha   90.00
_cell.angle_beta   90.00
_cell.angle_gamma   90.00
#
_symmetry.space_group_name_H-M   'P 1'
#
loop_
_entity.id
_entity.type
_entity.pdbx_description
1 polymer ?
#
loop_
_entity_poly.entity_id
_entity_poly.type
_entity_poly.pdbx_seq_one_letter_code
_entity_poly.pdbx_strand_id
1 'polypeptide(L)'
;MSFRTLMALAAEYDLELDQMDAINAFVNCPLEEEEVVFMKMPPGFERRGKVLRLRKALYGLRRSPLLWQQHLTASLEKIGFKTVPQEPCVMMKGAVIVFFYVDDIIWAYRKRDQQVATEAISGLQQRYKMSILGEPKWFLGIRILRHRPSRTIWLTQDAYIDKIAHKYVPDKLGIKPPSTPMATNEELVSEPIQARDQDKHSYLQKSPD
;
A
#
# COMPACT_ATOMS: atom_id res chain seq x y z
N MET A 1 -12.15 0.18 -1.91
CA MET A 1 -12.96 0.14 -3.15
C MET A 1 -12.23 0.89 -4.27
N SER A 2 -11.69 2.07 -3.96
CA SER A 2 -10.96 3.00 -4.82
C SER A 2 -9.89 2.36 -5.73
N PHE A 3 -9.02 1.47 -5.24
CA PHE A 3 -8.02 0.80 -6.09
C PHE A 3 -8.65 0.01 -7.24
N ARG A 4 -9.67 -0.82 -6.97
CA ARG A 4 -10.35 -1.61 -8.02
C ARG A 4 -11.07 -0.70 -9.01
N THR A 5 -11.69 0.38 -8.52
CA THR A 5 -12.32 1.40 -9.37
C THR A 5 -11.30 2.08 -10.28
N LEU A 6 -10.12 2.45 -9.76
CA LEU A 6 -9.03 3.03 -10.56
C LEU A 6 -8.59 2.06 -11.67
N MET A 7 -8.41 0.78 -11.34
CA MET A 7 -8.04 -0.24 -12.33
C MET A 7 -9.14 -0.43 -13.38
N ALA A 8 -10.41 -0.41 -12.99
CA ALA A 8 -11.53 -0.48 -13.94
C ALA A 8 -11.54 0.73 -14.89
N LEU A 9 -11.31 1.94 -14.38
CA LEU A 9 -11.18 3.16 -15.19
C LEU A 9 -9.97 3.08 -16.13
N ALA A 10 -8.85 2.55 -15.65
CA ALA A 10 -7.65 2.38 -16.45
C ALA A 10 -7.85 1.39 -17.60
N ALA A 11 -8.60 0.31 -17.37
CA ALA A 11 -8.99 -0.64 -18.39
C ALA A 11 -9.94 -0.01 -19.42
N GLU A 12 -11.04 0.60 -18.97
CA GLU A 12 -12.08 1.18 -19.83
C GLU A 12 -11.54 2.26 -20.76
N TYR A 13 -10.76 3.20 -20.20
CA TYR A 13 -10.25 4.36 -20.91
C TYR A 13 -8.81 4.20 -21.42
N ASP A 14 -8.23 3.01 -21.29
CA ASP A 14 -6.82 2.70 -21.62
C ASP A 14 -5.84 3.76 -21.04
N LEU A 15 -5.96 4.04 -19.74
CA LEU A 15 -5.13 5.05 -19.08
C LEU A 15 -3.69 4.57 -18.92
N GLU A 16 -2.72 5.47 -19.05
CA GLU A 16 -1.36 5.22 -18.58
C GLU A 16 -1.37 5.12 -17.07
N LEU A 17 -0.56 4.20 -16.53
CA LEU A 17 -0.41 3.95 -15.11
C LEU A 17 1.07 4.01 -14.75
N ASP A 18 1.45 4.89 -13.83
CA ASP A 18 2.81 4.96 -13.28
C ASP A 18 2.77 4.76 -11.77
N GLN A 19 3.51 3.77 -11.30
CA GLN A 19 3.68 3.46 -9.89
C GLN A 19 4.96 4.09 -9.37
N MET A 20 4.87 4.63 -8.16
CA MET A 20 5.97 5.19 -7.40
C MET A 20 5.89 4.73 -5.95
N ASP A 21 7.03 4.77 -5.27
CA ASP A 21 7.14 4.49 -3.83
C ASP A 21 7.82 5.66 -3.12
N ALA A 22 7.24 6.13 -2.02
CA ALA A 22 7.80 7.19 -1.20
C ALA A 22 8.81 6.63 -0.17
N ILE A 23 10.10 6.89 -0.39
CA ILE A 23 11.16 6.37 0.45
C ILE A 23 11.07 6.99 1.85
N ASN A 24 10.94 6.13 2.86
CA ASN A 24 10.75 6.50 4.26
C ASN A 24 9.58 7.48 4.47
N ALA A 25 8.42 7.24 3.85
CA ALA A 25 7.24 8.11 3.89
C ALA A 25 7.07 8.92 5.19
N PHE A 26 7.03 8.26 6.35
CA PHE A 26 6.77 8.91 7.64
C PHE A 26 7.83 9.92 8.06
N VAL A 27 9.11 9.69 7.76
CA VAL A 27 10.19 10.61 8.19
C VAL A 27 10.24 11.89 7.36
N ASN A 28 9.34 12.04 6.38
CA ASN A 28 9.13 13.29 5.68
C ASN A 28 8.19 14.24 6.44
N CYS A 29 7.42 13.73 7.41
CA CYS A 29 6.45 14.52 8.17
C CYS A 29 7.04 15.07 9.47
N PRO A 30 7.05 16.39 9.70
CA PRO A 30 7.34 16.94 11.01
C PRO A 30 6.26 16.53 12.02
N LEU A 31 6.66 16.38 13.29
CA LEU A 31 5.70 16.35 14.40
C LEU A 31 5.41 17.79 14.81
N GLU A 32 4.16 18.07 15.18
CA GLU A 32 3.76 19.36 15.76
C GLU A 32 4.53 19.63 17.06
N GLU A 33 4.75 20.91 17.39
CA GLU A 33 5.58 21.26 18.56
C GLU A 33 4.94 20.79 19.88
N GLU A 34 3.62 20.78 19.90
CA GLU A 34 2.76 20.30 20.98
C GLU A 34 2.78 18.77 21.12
N GLU A 35 3.10 18.03 20.04
CA GLU A 35 3.21 16.57 20.07
C GLU A 35 4.63 16.13 20.48
N VAL A 36 4.84 16.11 21.80
CA VAL A 36 6.13 15.71 22.38
C VAL A 36 6.21 14.19 22.56
N VAL A 37 6.89 13.52 21.62
CA VAL A 37 7.17 12.08 21.69
C VAL A 37 8.65 11.83 22.00
N PHE A 38 8.91 11.00 22.99
CA PHE A 38 10.25 10.53 23.33
C PHE A 38 10.41 9.04 23.01
N MET A 39 11.62 8.63 22.63
CA MET A 39 11.97 7.24 22.44
C MET A 39 13.28 6.89 23.15
N LYS A 40 13.43 5.61 23.50
CA LYS A 40 14.73 5.07 23.92
C LYS A 40 15.74 5.22 22.78
N MET A 41 16.99 5.42 23.14
CA MET A 41 18.08 5.43 22.16
C MET A 41 18.20 4.04 21.51
N PRO A 42 18.51 3.97 20.22
CA PRO A 42 18.73 2.69 19.55
C PRO A 42 20.00 2.01 20.11
N PRO A 43 20.07 0.66 20.02
CA PRO A 43 21.25 -0.09 20.44
C PRO A 43 22.54 0.44 19.80
N GLY A 44 23.58 0.65 20.62
CA GLY A 44 24.88 1.20 20.22
C GLY A 44 25.00 2.72 20.30
N PHE A 45 23.90 3.44 20.59
CA PHE A 45 23.88 4.90 20.73
C PHE A 45 23.44 5.35 22.12
N GLU A 46 23.33 4.43 23.08
CA GLU A 46 22.80 4.71 24.40
C GLU A 46 23.70 5.65 25.19
N ARG A 47 23.06 6.59 25.89
CA ARG A 47 23.70 7.46 26.87
C ARG A 47 22.92 7.40 28.16
N ARG A 48 23.61 7.08 29.26
CA ARG A 48 22.97 6.96 30.58
C ARG A 48 22.19 8.24 30.92
N GLY A 49 20.94 8.07 31.32
CA GLY A 49 20.05 9.15 31.73
C GLY A 49 19.52 10.02 30.58
N LYS A 50 19.67 9.61 29.31
CA LYS A 50 19.16 10.36 28.15
C LYS A 50 18.18 9.55 27.32
N VAL A 51 17.26 10.26 26.68
CA VAL A 51 16.31 9.77 25.68
C VAL A 51 16.32 10.69 24.46
N LEU A 52 15.76 10.25 23.34
CA LEU A 52 15.63 11.06 22.13
C LEU A 52 14.24 11.67 22.07
N ARG A 53 14.13 12.95 21.72
CA ARG A 53 12.86 13.57 21.31
C ARG A 53 12.71 13.40 19.80
N LEU A 54 11.58 12.86 19.35
CA LEU A 54 11.27 12.78 17.93
C LEU A 54 10.91 14.17 17.40
N ARG A 55 11.48 14.53 16.26
CA ARG A 55 11.15 15.77 15.51
C ARG A 55 10.26 15.51 14.30
N LYS A 56 10.22 14.26 13.85
CA LYS A 56 9.48 13.80 12.67
C LYS A 56 8.81 12.48 12.99
N ALA A 57 7.75 12.17 12.25
CA ALA A 57 7.04 10.92 12.42
C ALA A 57 7.95 9.73 12.07
N LEU A 58 7.77 8.61 12.77
CA LEU A 58 8.58 7.41 12.64
C LEU A 58 7.70 6.17 12.55
N TYR A 59 8.18 5.13 11.89
CA TYR A 59 7.54 3.82 11.93
C TYR A 59 7.35 3.36 13.40
N GLY A 60 6.15 2.87 13.71
CA GLY A 60 5.75 2.46 15.06
C GLY A 60 4.90 3.48 15.82
N LEU A 61 4.86 4.76 15.42
CA LEU A 61 3.87 5.69 15.99
C LEU A 61 2.50 5.44 15.35
N ARG A 62 1.46 5.32 16.19
CA ARG A 62 0.07 5.14 15.75
C ARG A 62 -0.40 6.23 14.79
N ARG A 63 0.14 7.45 14.91
CA ARG A 63 -0.22 8.62 14.09
C ARG A 63 0.56 8.75 12.79
N SER A 64 1.69 8.07 12.62
CA SER A 64 2.56 8.26 11.45
C SER A 64 1.84 8.11 10.10
N PRO A 65 0.96 7.11 9.89
CA PRO A 65 0.21 6.99 8.64
C PRO A 65 -0.72 8.18 8.38
N LEU A 66 -1.39 8.67 9.42
CA LEU A 66 -2.30 9.82 9.32
C LEU A 66 -1.53 11.11 9.00
N LEU A 67 -0.41 11.35 9.67
CA LEU A 67 0.44 12.51 9.41
C LEU A 67 0.98 12.50 7.98
N TRP A 68 1.39 11.33 7.48
CA TRP A 68 1.82 11.18 6.09
C TRP A 68 0.69 11.42 5.10
N GLN A 69 -0.48 10.84 5.32
CA GLN A 69 -1.67 11.09 4.51
C GLN A 69 -1.94 12.59 4.39
N GLN A 70 -1.99 13.32 5.52
CA GLN A 70 -2.25 14.75 5.55
C GLN A 70 -1.14 15.56 4.85
N HIS A 71 0.12 15.21 5.09
CA HIS A 71 1.26 15.94 4.54
C HIS A 71 1.40 15.75 3.03
N LEU A 72 1.16 14.53 2.53
CA LEU A 72 1.12 14.23 1.09
C LEU A 72 -0.07 14.93 0.42
N THR A 73 -1.26 14.86 1.02
CA THR A 73 -2.46 15.57 0.54
C THR A 73 -2.19 17.07 0.40
N ALA A 74 -1.69 17.72 1.45
CA ALA A 74 -1.38 19.15 1.42
C ALA A 74 -0.30 19.52 0.38
N SER A 75 0.59 18.58 0.04
CA SER A 75 1.60 18.78 -1.00
C SER A 75 1.01 18.69 -2.40
N LEU A 76 0.11 17.74 -2.61
CA LEU A 76 -0.64 17.58 -3.86
C LEU A 76 -1.61 18.76 -4.09
N GLU A 77 -2.26 19.26 -3.03
CA GLU A 77 -3.10 20.46 -3.09
C GLU A 77 -2.32 21.70 -3.56
N LYS A 78 -1.08 21.88 -3.08
CA LYS A 78 -0.21 23.00 -3.50
C LYS A 78 0.14 22.96 -4.98
N ILE A 79 0.17 21.79 -5.61
CA ILE A 79 0.38 21.63 -7.05
C ILE A 79 -0.93 21.54 -7.85
N GLY A 80 -2.07 21.82 -7.20
CA GLY A 80 -3.38 22.02 -7.83
C GLY A 80 -4.26 20.77 -7.89
N PHE A 81 -3.93 19.70 -7.17
CA PHE A 81 -4.81 18.54 -7.04
C PHE A 81 -5.91 18.81 -6.02
N LYS A 82 -7.07 18.17 -6.21
CA LYS A 82 -8.19 18.22 -5.29
C LYS A 82 -8.57 16.82 -4.88
N THR A 83 -8.83 16.64 -3.59
CA THR A 83 -9.31 15.37 -3.04
C THR A 83 -10.68 15.02 -3.57
N VAL A 84 -10.88 13.76 -3.94
CA VAL A 84 -12.19 13.24 -4.33
C VAL A 84 -13.05 13.12 -3.07
N PRO A 85 -14.30 13.64 -3.07
CA PRO A 85 -15.19 13.50 -1.92
C PRO A 85 -15.31 12.04 -1.48
N GLN A 86 -15.22 11.80 -0.17
CA GLN A 86 -15.35 10.46 0.45
C GLN A 86 -14.23 9.46 0.11
N GLU A 87 -13.24 9.85 -0.70
CA GLU A 87 -12.08 9.02 -1.06
C GLU A 87 -10.77 9.80 -0.81
N PRO A 88 -10.32 9.95 0.45
CA PRO A 88 -9.15 10.78 0.81
C PRO A 88 -7.83 10.35 0.17
N CYS A 89 -7.75 9.08 -0.23
CA CYS A 89 -6.59 8.49 -0.92
C CYS A 89 -6.59 8.74 -2.43
N VAL A 90 -7.60 9.41 -2.97
CA VAL A 90 -7.72 9.73 -4.40
C VAL A 90 -7.78 11.24 -4.56
N MET A 91 -6.89 11.79 -5.38
CA MET A 91 -6.92 13.20 -5.76
C MET A 91 -6.84 13.36 -7.27
N MET A 92 -7.39 14.45 -7.79
CA MET A 92 -7.45 14.71 -9.22
C MET A 92 -7.04 16.14 -9.58
N LYS A 93 -6.38 16.28 -10.73
CA LYS A 93 -6.12 17.57 -11.40
C LYS A 93 -6.48 17.41 -12.88
N GLY A 94 -7.65 17.93 -13.26
CA GLY A 94 -8.20 17.67 -14.59
C GLY A 94 -8.45 16.17 -14.80
N ALA A 95 -7.82 15.59 -15.82
CA ALA A 95 -7.90 14.16 -16.13
C ALA A 95 -6.78 13.31 -15.51
N VAL A 96 -5.86 13.91 -14.75
CA VAL A 96 -4.81 13.19 -14.01
C VAL A 96 -5.35 12.81 -12.64
N ILE A 97 -5.29 11.52 -12.33
CA ILE A 97 -5.70 10.91 -11.07
C ILE A 97 -4.45 10.45 -10.35
N VAL A 98 -4.36 10.73 -9.05
CA VAL A 98 -3.36 10.12 -8.18
C VAL A 98 -4.11 9.36 -7.09
N PHE A 99 -3.73 8.10 -6.91
CA PHE A 99 -4.18 7.24 -5.84
C PHE A 99 -2.97 6.86 -5.00
N PHE A 100 -3.10 6.85 -3.69
CA PHE A 100 -2.00 6.48 -2.82
C PHE A 100 -2.47 5.71 -1.60
N TYR A 101 -1.70 4.70 -1.21
CA TYR A 101 -1.87 3.94 0.01
C TYR A 101 -0.55 3.97 0.77
N VAL A 102 -0.48 4.84 1.78
CA VAL A 102 0.76 5.07 2.54
C VAL A 102 1.90 5.47 1.57
N ASP A 103 2.92 4.63 1.42
CA ASP A 103 4.12 4.84 0.62
C ASP A 103 3.91 4.50 -0.87
N ASP A 104 2.97 3.61 -1.18
CA ASP A 104 2.64 3.19 -2.54
C ASP A 104 1.74 4.24 -3.25
N ILE A 105 2.18 4.76 -4.40
CA ILE A 105 1.47 5.79 -5.18
C ILE A 105 1.27 5.30 -6.62
N ILE A 106 0.06 5.46 -7.16
CA ILE A 106 -0.28 5.21 -8.56
C ILE A 106 -0.81 6.50 -9.19
N TRP A 107 -0.22 6.90 -10.30
CA TRP A 107 -0.72 7.93 -11.19
C TRP A 107 -1.47 7.28 -12.34
N ALA A 108 -2.67 7.79 -12.65
CA ALA A 108 -3.43 7.38 -13.81
C ALA A 108 -3.81 8.60 -14.65
N TYR A 109 -3.54 8.54 -15.95
CA TYR A 109 -3.78 9.67 -16.85
C TYR A 109 -3.92 9.19 -18.30
N ARG A 110 -4.51 10.01 -19.17
CA ARG A 110 -4.52 9.71 -20.60
C ARG A 110 -3.18 10.09 -21.21
N LYS A 111 -2.75 9.40 -22.26
CA LYS A 111 -1.49 9.70 -22.97
C LYS A 111 -1.32 11.17 -23.37
N ARG A 112 -2.41 11.85 -23.76
CA ARG A 112 -2.40 13.29 -24.08
C ARG A 112 -2.08 14.20 -22.88
N ASP A 113 -2.34 13.73 -21.66
CA ASP A 113 -2.17 14.45 -20.40
C ASP A 113 -0.83 14.08 -19.71
N GLN A 114 0.05 13.35 -20.40
CA GLN A 114 1.34 12.86 -19.88
C GLN A 114 2.25 13.98 -19.36
N GLN A 115 2.26 15.14 -20.04
CA GLN A 115 3.05 16.27 -19.59
C GLN A 115 2.58 16.79 -18.21
N VAL A 116 1.26 16.90 -18.01
CA VAL A 116 0.67 17.34 -16.73
C VAL A 116 1.01 16.36 -15.61
N ALA A 117 0.96 15.05 -15.90
CA ALA A 117 1.34 14.01 -14.95
C ALA A 117 2.84 14.07 -14.60
N THR A 118 3.70 14.24 -15.61
CA THR A 118 5.17 14.30 -15.42
C THR A 118 5.58 15.54 -14.63
N GLU A 119 4.97 16.69 -14.89
CA GLU A 119 5.18 17.92 -14.11
C GLU A 119 4.75 17.75 -12.65
N ALA A 120 3.60 17.11 -12.40
CA ALA A 120 3.13 16.81 -11.06
C ALA A 120 4.06 15.84 -10.30
N ILE A 121 4.51 14.77 -10.97
CA ILE A 121 5.47 13.81 -10.44
C ILE A 121 6.79 14.50 -10.08
N SER A 122 7.33 15.32 -10.99
CA SER A 122 8.57 16.07 -10.76
C SER A 122 8.43 17.03 -9.57
N GLY A 123 7.31 17.76 -9.47
CA GLY A 123 7.02 18.62 -8.32
C GLY A 123 7.00 17.86 -7.00
N LEU A 124 6.53 16.61 -7.01
CA LEU A 124 6.52 15.74 -5.84
C LEU A 124 7.92 15.21 -5.50
N GLN A 125 8.72 14.85 -6.51
CA GLN A 125 10.11 14.40 -6.36
C GLN A 125 11.05 15.49 -5.84
N GLN A 126 10.75 16.76 -6.10
CA GLN A 126 11.49 17.87 -5.49
C GLN A 126 11.31 17.95 -3.97
N ARG A 127 10.20 17.41 -3.45
CA ARG A 127 9.84 17.47 -2.03
C ARG A 127 10.13 16.17 -1.29
N TYR A 128 10.04 15.04 -1.97
CA TYR A 128 10.19 13.71 -1.40
C TYR A 128 11.14 12.87 -2.22
N LYS A 129 11.96 12.07 -1.54
CA LYS A 129 12.72 11.02 -2.21
C LYS A 129 11.75 9.91 -2.63
N MET A 130 11.63 9.65 -3.93
CA MET A 130 10.72 8.64 -4.46
C MET A 130 11.45 7.66 -5.39
N SER A 131 11.04 6.41 -5.35
CA SER A 131 11.40 5.39 -6.33
C SER A 131 10.35 5.35 -7.45
N ILE A 132 10.80 5.25 -8.70
CA ILE A 132 9.92 5.10 -9.87
C ILE A 132 9.87 3.62 -10.21
N LEU A 133 8.68 3.02 -10.15
CA LEU A 133 8.46 1.59 -10.42
C LEU A 133 7.91 1.34 -11.84
N GLY A 134 7.42 2.39 -12.52
CA GLY A 134 6.88 2.31 -13.87
C GLY A 134 5.47 1.70 -13.89
N GLU A 135 5.11 0.97 -14.94
CA GLU A 135 3.77 0.37 -15.04
C GLU A 135 3.54 -0.62 -13.89
N PRO A 136 2.42 -0.50 -13.13
CA PRO A 136 2.21 -1.27 -11.92
C PRO A 136 2.02 -2.76 -12.26
N LYS A 137 2.93 -3.59 -11.74
CA LYS A 137 2.87 -5.06 -11.82
C LYS A 137 2.41 -5.68 -10.51
N TRP A 138 2.69 -5.00 -9.41
CA TRP A 138 2.36 -5.43 -8.06
C TRP A 138 1.96 -4.23 -7.22
N PHE A 139 0.85 -4.32 -6.51
CA PHE A 139 0.38 -3.27 -5.62
C PHE A 139 -0.30 -3.89 -4.40
N LEU A 140 0.20 -3.63 -3.19
CA LEU A 140 -0.33 -4.18 -1.94
C LEU A 140 -0.49 -5.72 -1.94
N GLY A 141 0.49 -6.43 -2.52
CA GLY A 141 0.44 -7.89 -2.66
C GLY A 141 -0.57 -8.41 -3.68
N ILE A 142 -1.12 -7.55 -4.53
CA ILE A 142 -1.96 -7.91 -5.67
C ILE A 142 -1.11 -7.80 -6.93
N ARG A 143 -1.01 -8.91 -7.68
CA ARG A 143 -0.42 -8.93 -9.01
C ARG A 143 -1.41 -8.35 -10.01
N ILE A 144 -0.92 -7.46 -10.85
CA ILE A 144 -1.69 -6.74 -11.86
C ILE A 144 -1.22 -7.22 -13.23
N LEU A 145 -2.14 -7.77 -14.00
CA LEU A 145 -1.90 -8.22 -15.36
C LEU A 145 -2.75 -7.37 -16.29
N ARG A 146 -2.12 -6.70 -17.25
CA ARG A 146 -2.82 -5.81 -18.18
C ARG A 146 -2.71 -6.35 -19.60
N HIS A 147 -3.84 -6.41 -20.29
CA HIS A 147 -3.91 -6.67 -21.72
C HIS A 147 -4.66 -5.53 -22.40
N ARG A 148 -3.90 -4.63 -23.02
CA ARG A 148 -4.45 -3.43 -23.68
C ARG A 148 -5.36 -3.72 -24.88
N PRO A 149 -5.06 -4.69 -25.78
CA PRO A 149 -5.93 -4.96 -26.93
C PRO A 149 -7.36 -5.34 -26.56
N SER A 150 -7.54 -6.08 -25.46
CA SER A 150 -8.88 -6.41 -24.94
C SER A 150 -9.37 -5.46 -23.84
N ARG A 151 -8.61 -4.39 -23.54
CA ARG A 151 -8.89 -3.46 -22.44
C ARG A 151 -9.24 -4.16 -21.13
N THR A 152 -8.39 -5.09 -20.73
CA THR A 152 -8.63 -5.91 -19.54
C THR A 152 -7.46 -5.78 -18.56
N ILE A 153 -7.80 -5.65 -17.28
CA ILE A 153 -6.84 -5.73 -16.16
C ILE A 153 -7.31 -6.83 -15.23
N TRP A 154 -6.48 -7.85 -15.02
CA TRP A 154 -6.69 -8.88 -14.00
C TRP A 154 -5.93 -8.52 -12.73
N LEU A 155 -6.63 -8.67 -11.61
CA LEU A 155 -6.08 -8.52 -10.27
C LEU A 155 -6.07 -9.90 -9.64
N THR A 156 -4.89 -10.41 -9.31
CA THR A 156 -4.72 -11.75 -8.72
C THR A 156 -3.82 -11.72 -7.50
N GLN A 157 -4.08 -12.61 -6.55
CA GLN A 157 -3.26 -12.83 -5.36
C GLN A 157 -2.73 -14.27 -5.36
N ASP A 158 -2.44 -14.79 -6.54
CA ASP A 158 -1.90 -16.13 -6.76
C ASP A 158 -0.68 -16.42 -5.91
N ALA A 159 0.30 -15.51 -5.82
CA ALA A 159 1.47 -15.69 -4.95
C ALA A 159 1.10 -15.83 -3.46
N TYR A 160 0.06 -15.12 -3.00
CA TYR A 160 -0.43 -15.28 -1.63
C TYR A 160 -1.17 -16.61 -1.44
N ILE A 161 -2.00 -17.00 -2.42
CA ILE A 161 -2.68 -18.29 -2.43
C ILE A 161 -1.66 -19.42 -2.37
N ASP A 162 -0.64 -19.38 -3.22
CA ASP A 162 0.44 -20.37 -3.25
C ASP A 162 1.20 -20.39 -1.92
N LYS A 163 1.54 -19.22 -1.35
CA LYS A 163 2.22 -19.14 -0.06
C LYS A 163 1.40 -19.79 1.07
N ILE A 164 0.10 -19.53 1.12
CA ILE A 164 -0.79 -20.11 2.12
C ILE A 164 -0.97 -21.61 1.88
N ALA A 165 -1.11 -22.03 0.63
CA ALA A 165 -1.17 -23.44 0.25
C ALA A 165 0.10 -24.17 0.72
N HIS A 166 1.30 -23.72 0.36
CA HIS A 166 2.54 -24.35 0.81
C HIS A 166 2.71 -24.38 2.34
N LYS A 167 2.19 -23.38 3.06
CA LYS A 167 2.31 -23.29 4.51
C LYS A 167 1.37 -24.24 5.26
N TYR A 168 0.14 -24.40 4.77
CA TYR A 168 -0.94 -25.09 5.50
C TYR A 168 -1.49 -26.32 4.79
N VAL A 169 -1.30 -26.43 3.47
CA VAL A 169 -1.60 -27.61 2.66
C VAL A 169 -0.30 -28.40 2.51
N PRO A 170 -0.15 -29.53 3.22
CA PRO A 170 1.09 -30.28 3.19
C PRO A 170 1.31 -30.95 1.83
N ASP A 171 2.18 -30.37 0.99
CA ASP A 171 2.75 -31.06 -0.18
C ASP A 171 3.58 -32.30 0.22
N LYS A 172 3.97 -32.41 1.50
CA LYS A 172 4.99 -33.36 1.97
C LYS A 172 4.47 -34.61 2.69
N LEU A 173 3.16 -34.83 2.79
CA LEU A 173 2.61 -36.00 3.49
C LEU A 173 1.96 -37.06 2.58
N GLY A 174 1.97 -36.89 1.25
CA GLY A 174 1.29 -37.84 0.36
C GLY A 174 -0.21 -37.97 0.65
N ILE A 175 -0.80 -36.98 1.33
CA ILE A 175 -2.22 -36.93 1.64
C ILE A 175 -2.92 -36.57 0.34
N LYS A 176 -3.63 -37.53 -0.24
CA LYS A 176 -4.55 -37.26 -1.35
C LYS A 176 -5.54 -36.21 -0.88
N PRO A 177 -5.84 -35.16 -1.67
CA PRO A 177 -7.00 -34.32 -1.38
C PRO A 177 -8.21 -35.24 -1.17
N PRO A 178 -9.03 -35.02 -0.13
CA PRO A 178 -10.19 -35.85 0.11
C PRO A 178 -11.03 -35.90 -1.17
N SER A 179 -11.36 -37.12 -1.62
CA SER A 179 -12.08 -37.36 -2.88
C SER A 179 -13.51 -36.81 -2.86
N THR A 180 -14.00 -36.46 -1.67
CA THR A 180 -15.33 -35.91 -1.45
C THR A 180 -15.15 -34.52 -0.84
N PRO A 181 -15.67 -33.45 -1.48
CA PRO A 181 -15.75 -32.14 -0.84
C PRO A 181 -16.51 -32.25 0.49
N MET A 182 -16.20 -31.36 1.43
CA MET A 182 -16.98 -31.17 2.65
C MET A 182 -18.47 -31.00 2.29
N ALA A 183 -19.36 -31.67 3.03
CA ALA A 183 -20.78 -31.60 2.70
C ALA A 183 -21.27 -30.15 2.87
N THR A 184 -22.15 -29.68 1.99
CA THR A 184 -22.69 -28.31 2.02
C THR A 184 -23.41 -27.94 3.32
N ASN A 185 -23.73 -28.94 4.14
CA ASN A 185 -24.47 -28.81 5.39
C ASN A 185 -23.60 -29.10 6.64
N GLU A 186 -22.28 -29.26 6.48
CA GLU A 186 -21.36 -29.33 7.61
C GLU A 186 -21.01 -27.92 8.06
N GLU A 187 -21.51 -27.52 9.23
CA GLU A 187 -21.06 -26.31 9.90
C GLU A 187 -19.65 -26.54 10.46
N LEU A 188 -18.74 -25.60 10.21
CA LEU A 188 -17.41 -25.62 10.82
C LEU A 188 -17.58 -25.49 12.34
N VAL A 189 -17.35 -26.59 13.05
CA VAL A 189 -17.44 -26.61 14.52
C VAL A 189 -16.34 -25.70 15.04
N SER A 190 -16.70 -24.75 15.91
CA SER A 190 -15.71 -23.89 16.56
C SER A 190 -14.81 -24.74 17.44
N GLU A 191 -13.55 -24.91 17.03
CA GLU A 191 -12.51 -25.41 17.91
C GLU A 191 -12.33 -24.40 19.07
N PRO A 192 -12.38 -24.82 20.35
CA PRO A 192 -12.26 -23.92 21.50
C PRO A 192 -10.87 -23.27 21.64
N ILE A 193 -9.94 -23.62 20.73
CA ILE A 193 -8.57 -23.11 20.71
C ILE A 193 -8.57 -21.75 20.03
N GLN A 194 -8.46 -20.68 20.83
CA GLN A 194 -8.11 -19.37 20.29
C GLN A 194 -6.74 -19.44 19.61
N ALA A 195 -6.65 -18.91 18.38
CA ALA A 195 -5.38 -18.72 17.70
C ALA A 195 -4.40 -17.98 18.62
N ARG A 196 -3.18 -18.51 18.77
CA ARG A 196 -2.16 -17.89 19.61
C ARG A 196 -1.78 -16.54 18.99
N ASP A 197 -1.30 -15.60 19.80
CA ASP A 197 -0.94 -14.28 19.27
C ASP A 197 0.18 -14.33 18.21
N GLN A 198 1.04 -15.36 18.26
CA GLN A 198 2.03 -15.67 17.22
C GLN A 198 1.38 -16.02 15.88
N ASP A 199 0.28 -16.78 15.89
CA ASP A 199 -0.44 -17.17 14.67
C ASP A 199 -1.12 -15.95 14.06
N LYS A 200 -1.77 -15.12 14.89
CA LYS A 200 -2.40 -13.85 14.47
C LYS A 200 -1.40 -12.89 13.83
N HIS A 201 -0.18 -12.77 14.38
CA HIS A 201 0.88 -11.94 13.82
C HIS A 201 1.39 -12.46 12.47
N SER A 202 1.37 -13.77 12.24
CA SER A 202 1.83 -14.37 10.98
C SER A 202 0.94 -14.02 9.77
N TYR A 203 -0.34 -13.71 10.00
CA TYR A 203 -1.28 -13.28 8.94
C TYR A 203 -1.13 -11.80 8.56
N LEU A 204 -0.51 -10.98 9.42
CA LEU A 204 -0.37 -9.53 9.24
C LEU A 204 0.98 -9.11 8.64
N GLN A 205 1.90 -10.04 8.43
CA GLN A 205 3.20 -9.74 7.82
C GLN A 205 3.05 -9.60 6.29
N LYS A 206 3.49 -8.45 5.75
CA LYS A 206 3.73 -8.28 4.30
C LYS A 206 4.58 -9.47 3.83
N SER A 207 4.18 -10.12 2.73
CA SER A 207 5.08 -11.06 2.06
C SER A 207 6.37 -10.32 1.70
N PRO A 208 7.55 -10.90 1.96
CA PRO A 208 8.78 -10.38 1.39
C PRO A 208 8.68 -10.48 -0.14
N ASP A 209 9.27 -9.50 -0.81
CA ASP A 209 9.39 -9.39 -2.28
C ASP A 209 10.08 -10.62 -2.91
#